data_AF-A0A8J3CY72-F1
#
_entry.id   AF-A0A8J3CY72-F1
#
_cell.length_a   1.000
_cell.length_b   1.000
_cell.length_c   1.000
_cell.angle_alpha   90.00
_cell.angle_beta   90.00
_cell.angle_gamma   90.00
#
_symmetry.space_group_name_H-M   'P 1'
#
loop_
_entity.id
_entity.type
_entity.pdbx_description
1 polymer ?
#
loop_
_entity_poly.entity_id
_entity_poly.type
_entity_poly.pdbx_seq_one_letter_code
_entity_poly.pdbx_strand_id
1 'polypeptide(L)'
;MPADPEIYPLPIDELHVVRPNFKILVFNEKFKYLGETEFPDFEVDSYRAFVGKDGLYLSMNNEYHKNYNEDYMYFNVIRFDFISNEK
;
A
#
# COMPACT_ATOMS: atom_id res chain seq x y z
N MET A 1 -8.58 7.76 0.31
CA MET A 1 -10.00 8.17 0.33
C MET A 1 -10.40 8.39 1.80
N PRO A 2 -11.40 9.23 2.13
CA PRO A 2 -11.94 9.23 3.48
C PRO A 2 -12.45 7.82 3.80
N ALA A 3 -12.12 7.30 4.98
CA ALA A 3 -12.64 6.01 5.40
C ALA A 3 -14.12 6.16 5.76
N ASP A 4 -14.95 5.28 5.23
CA ASP A 4 -16.39 5.29 5.48
C ASP A 4 -16.72 4.28 6.60
N PRO A 5 -17.12 4.74 7.79
CA PRO A 5 -17.46 3.85 8.90
C PRO A 5 -18.74 3.02 8.65
N GLU A 6 -19.53 3.32 7.61
CA GLU A 6 -20.66 2.45 7.23
C GLU A 6 -20.19 1.20 6.46
N ILE A 7 -19.00 1.24 5.87
CA ILE A 7 -18.43 0.15 5.05
C ILE A 7 -17.55 -0.78 5.89
N TYR A 8 -16.85 -0.24 6.88
CA TYR A 8 -15.89 -0.99 7.69
C TYR A 8 -16.38 -1.18 9.12
N PRO A 9 -16.15 -2.35 9.74
CA PRO A 9 -16.62 -2.64 11.09
C PRO A 9 -15.82 -1.92 12.21
N LEU A 10 -14.97 -0.95 11.86
CA LEU A 10 -14.07 -0.27 12.79
C LEU A 10 -14.54 1.15 13.12
N PRO A 11 -14.31 1.62 14.35
CA PRO A 11 -14.45 3.02 14.72
C PRO A 11 -13.67 3.97 13.79
N ILE A 12 -14.18 5.19 13.60
CA ILE A 12 -13.57 6.16 12.66
C ILE A 12 -12.14 6.56 13.05
N ASP A 13 -11.85 6.64 14.35
CA ASP A 13 -10.53 6.89 14.90
C ASP A 13 -9.54 5.78 14.54
N GLU A 14 -9.96 4.52 14.61
CA GLU A 14 -9.13 3.39 14.17
C GLU A 14 -8.94 3.41 12.64
N LEU A 15 -9.99 3.70 11.87
CA LEU A 15 -9.90 3.78 10.41
C LEU A 15 -8.89 4.84 9.91
N HIS A 16 -8.69 5.91 10.68
CA HIS A 16 -7.67 6.91 10.38
C HIS A 16 -6.24 6.41 10.61
N VAL A 17 -6.05 5.49 11.56
CA VAL A 17 -4.75 4.92 11.91
C VAL A 17 -4.36 3.81 10.94
N VAL A 18 -5.25 2.86 10.66
CA VAL A 18 -4.90 1.69 9.84
C VAL A 18 -5.14 1.85 8.35
N ARG A 19 -5.94 2.84 7.91
CA ARG A 19 -6.29 3.12 6.50
C ARG A 19 -6.74 1.85 5.75
N PRO A 20 -8.05 1.56 5.68
CA PRO A 20 -8.53 0.30 5.12
C PRO A 20 -8.07 0.10 3.66
N ASN A 21 -8.17 1.12 2.81
CA ASN A 21 -7.68 1.09 1.45
C ASN A 21 -6.77 2.28 1.14
N PHE A 22 -5.92 2.08 0.13
CA PHE A 22 -5.11 3.13 -0.46
C PHE A 22 -4.70 2.73 -1.88
N LYS A 23 -4.21 3.73 -2.62
CA LYS A 23 -3.63 3.57 -3.94
C LYS A 23 -2.21 4.09 -3.94
N ILE A 24 -1.34 3.44 -4.70
CA ILE A 24 -0.01 3.95 -5.03
C ILE A 24 -0.07 4.49 -6.45
N LEU A 25 0.22 5.78 -6.58
CA LEU A 25 0.33 6.45 -7.87
C LEU A 25 1.80 6.52 -8.25
N VAL A 26 2.09 6.20 -9.51
CA VAL A 26 3.44 6.15 -10.05
C VAL A 26 3.60 7.28 -11.04
N PHE A 27 4.64 8.07 -10.85
CA PHE A 27 5.00 9.18 -11.72
C PHE A 27 6.44 9.01 -12.20
N ASN A 28 6.76 9.50 -13.39
CA ASN A 28 8.15 9.63 -13.82
C ASN A 28 8.81 10.87 -13.21
N GLU A 29 10.10 11.06 -13.51
CA GLU A 29 10.92 12.19 -13.02
C GLU A 29 10.41 13.57 -13.45
N LYS A 30 9.53 13.64 -14.46
CA LYS A 30 8.88 14.87 -14.93
C LYS A 30 7.47 15.04 -14.35
N PHE A 31 7.13 14.28 -13.31
CA PHE A 31 5.79 14.24 -12.70
C PHE A 31 4.67 13.85 -13.69
N LYS A 32 4.99 13.16 -14.79
CA LYS A 32 3.99 12.55 -15.66
C LYS A 32 3.50 11.25 -15.02
N TYR A 33 2.19 11.14 -14.87
CA TYR A 33 1.53 9.93 -14.38
C TYR A 33 1.82 8.73 -15.29
N LEU A 34 2.25 7.61 -14.70
CA LEU A 34 2.54 6.35 -15.38
C LEU A 34 1.49 5.26 -15.09
N GLY A 35 0.81 5.34 -13.95
CA GLY A 35 -0.19 4.35 -13.54
C GLY A 35 -0.45 4.38 -12.04
N GLU A 36 -1.40 3.56 -11.61
CA GLU A 36 -1.73 3.36 -10.20
C GLU A 36 -2.00 1.89 -9.89
N THR A 37 -1.86 1.52 -8.63
CA THR A 37 -2.29 0.21 -8.12
C THR A 37 -3.08 0.43 -6.84
N GLU A 38 -4.26 -0.19 -6.79
CA GLU A 38 -5.14 -0.23 -5.63
C GLU A 38 -4.92 -1.52 -4.86
N PHE A 39 -4.81 -1.42 -3.54
CA PHE A 39 -4.61 -2.57 -2.67
C PHE A 39 -5.94 -2.98 -2.06
N PRO A 40 -6.20 -4.30 -1.92
CA PRO A 40 -7.31 -4.81 -1.14
C PRO A 40 -7.28 -4.29 0.30
N ASP A 41 -8.47 -4.27 0.90
CA ASP A 41 -8.65 -3.72 2.24
C ASP A 41 -7.78 -4.44 3.27
N PHE A 42 -7.09 -3.65 4.09
CA PHE A 42 -6.21 -4.12 5.18
C PHE A 42 -5.06 -5.04 4.75
N GLU A 43 -4.75 -5.15 3.46
CA GLU A 43 -3.69 -6.03 2.99
C GLU A 43 -2.30 -5.52 3.39
N VAL A 44 -2.13 -4.20 3.41
CA VAL A 44 -0.83 -3.54 3.56
C VAL A 44 -0.93 -2.43 4.61
N ASP A 45 0.12 -2.27 5.41
CA ASP A 45 0.34 -1.09 6.26
C ASP A 45 1.05 -0.01 5.43
N SER A 46 0.25 0.93 4.92
CA SER A 46 0.74 2.01 4.05
C SER A 46 1.68 3.00 4.74
N TYR A 47 1.72 3.05 6.06
CA TYR A 47 2.63 3.93 6.81
C TYR A 47 4.03 3.34 6.96
N ARG A 48 4.19 2.03 6.72
CA ARG A 48 5.48 1.32 6.80
C ARG A 48 5.93 0.86 5.42
N ALA A 49 6.50 1.81 4.67
CA ALA A 49 6.99 1.60 3.32
C ALA A 49 8.42 2.15 3.14
N PHE A 50 9.21 1.52 2.26
CA PHE A 50 10.52 2.04 1.84
C PHE A 50 10.89 1.61 0.42
N VAL A 51 11.75 2.37 -0.25
CA VAL A 51 12.29 2.01 -1.57
C VAL A 51 13.62 1.29 -1.38
N GLY A 52 13.72 0.08 -1.93
CA GLY A 52 14.92 -0.74 -1.94
C GLY A 52 15.41 -1.02 -3.36
N LYS A 53 16.46 -1.84 -3.49
CA LYS A 53 17.08 -2.16 -4.79
C LYS A 53 16.10 -2.81 -5.78
N ASP A 54 15.14 -3.56 -5.28
CA ASP A 54 14.18 -4.32 -6.10
C ASP A 54 12.85 -3.59 -6.33
N GLY A 55 12.65 -2.40 -5.75
CA GLY A 55 11.41 -1.64 -5.89
C GLY A 55 10.88 -1.07 -4.58
N LEU A 56 9.56 -0.89 -4.50
CA LEU A 56 8.87 -0.36 -3.33
C LEU A 56 8.46 -1.52 -2.41
N TYR A 57 9.02 -1.53 -1.21
CA TYR A 57 8.72 -2.48 -0.15
C TYR A 57 7.58 -1.92 0.71
N LEU A 58 6.52 -2.71 0.86
CA LEU A 58 5.36 -2.37 1.64
C LEU A 58 5.11 -3.42 2.72
N SER A 59 4.94 -2.97 3.96
CA SER A 59 4.69 -3.85 5.10
C SER A 59 3.34 -4.55 4.98
N MET A 60 3.31 -5.85 5.21
CA MET A 60 2.08 -6.66 5.31
C MET A 60 1.60 -6.78 6.76
N ASN A 61 2.24 -6.07 7.69
CA ASN A 61 1.93 -6.08 9.13
C ASN A 61 0.80 -5.12 9.49
N ASN A 62 -0.29 -5.14 8.72
CA ASN A 62 -1.53 -4.49 9.12
C ASN A 62 -2.23 -5.40 10.15
N GLU A 63 -2.59 -4.87 11.32
CA GLU A 63 -3.17 -5.63 12.43
C GLU A 63 -4.53 -6.28 12.08
N TYR A 64 -5.23 -5.73 11.07
CA TYR A 64 -6.48 -6.27 10.54
C TYR A 64 -6.28 -7.24 9.37
N HIS A 65 -5.03 -7.47 8.95
CA HIS A 65 -4.75 -8.45 7.92
C HIS A 65 -5.02 -9.87 8.44
N LYS A 66 -5.67 -10.72 7.63
CA LYS A 66 -6.03 -12.10 8.01
C LYS A 66 -4.85 -12.99 8.47
N ASN A 67 -3.64 -12.65 8.04
CA ASN A 67 -2.41 -13.37 8.38
C ASN A 67 -1.47 -12.54 9.26
N TYR A 68 -2.01 -11.55 9.99
CA TYR A 68 -1.20 -10.73 10.90
C TYR A 68 -0.48 -11.61 11.93
N ASN A 69 0.81 -11.34 12.12
CA ASN A 69 1.65 -11.98 13.12
C ASN A 69 2.66 -10.94 13.63
N GLU A 70 2.65 -10.69 14.93
CA GLU A 70 3.50 -9.68 15.57
C GLU A 70 4.99 -10.10 15.66
N ASP A 71 5.28 -11.40 15.61
CA ASP A 71 6.64 -11.94 15.71
C ASP A 71 7.44 -11.81 14.40
N TYR A 72 6.77 -11.50 13.28
CA TYR A 72 7.38 -11.50 11.97
C TYR A 72 7.05 -10.25 11.19
N MET A 73 8.06 -9.64 10.58
CA MET A 73 7.89 -8.49 9.69
C MET A 73 7.92 -8.95 8.24
N TYR A 74 6.80 -8.82 7.54
CA TYR A 74 6.64 -9.26 6.16
C TYR A 74 6.54 -8.05 5.22
N PHE A 75 7.17 -8.16 4.07
CA PHE A 75 7.14 -7.12 3.05
C PHE A 75 6.75 -7.69 1.69
N ASN A 76 5.78 -7.06 1.06
CA ASN A 76 5.55 -7.20 -0.37
C ASN A 76 6.45 -6.22 -1.14
N VAL A 77 7.05 -6.71 -2.22
CA VAL A 77 7.91 -5.88 -3.10
C VAL A 77 7.17 -5.60 -4.39
N ILE A 78 6.81 -4.34 -4.59
CA ILE A 78 6.27 -3.88 -5.88
C ILE A 78 7.43 -3.56 -6.79
N ARG A 79 7.49 -4.31 -7.88
CA ARG A 79 8.44 -4.07 -8.97
C ARG A 79 7.79 -3.21 -10.01
N PHE A 80 8.53 -2.19 -10.44
CA PHE A 80 8.11 -1.34 -11.53
C PHE A 80 8.82 -1.80 -12.80
N ASP A 81 8.35 -2.93 -13.33
CA ASP A 81 8.79 -3.44 -14.63
C ASP A 81 8.16 -2.56 -15.72
N PHE A 82 8.65 -1.32 -15.83
CA PHE A 82 8.27 -0.47 -16.94
C PHE A 82 8.80 -1.12 -18.21
N ILE A 83 7.89 -1.49 -19.12
CA ILE A 83 8.25 -1.88 -20.48
C ILE A 83 9.03 -0.70 -21.06
N SER A 84 10.35 -0.83 -21.22
CA SER A 84 11.21 0.17 -21.83
C SER A 84 10.90 0.28 -23.33
N ASN A 85 9.77 0.89 -23.67
CA ASN A 85 9.37 1.17 -25.04
C ASN A 85 9.41 2.67 -25.34
N GLU A 86 10.49 3.33 -24.92
CA GLU A 86 10.88 4.61 -25.51
C GLU A 86 12.36 4.52 -25.92
N LYS A 87 12.57 4.19 -27.20
CA LYS A 87 13.80 4.44 -27.96
C LYS A 87 13.75 5.87 -28.51
#